data_AF-A0A7V4G9A1-F1
#
_entry.id   AF-A0A7V4G9A1-F1
#
_cell.length_a   1.000
_cell.length_b   1.000
_cell.length_c   1.000
_cell.angle_alpha   90.00
_cell.angle_beta   90.00
_cell.angle_gamma   90.00
#
_symmetry.space_group_name_H-M   'P 1'
#
loop_
_entity.id
_entity.type
_entity.pdbx_description
1 polymer ?
#
loop_
_entity_poly.entity_id
_entity_poly.type
_entity_poly.pdbx_seq_one_letter_code
_entity_poly.pdbx_strand_id
1 'polypeptide(L)'
;APGREVRLRYAYFIRCQEVVKDPRTGEVVELRCTYDPDTKGGYAPDGRKVQATLHWVSARHALPATVRLYDRLLAVPEPDGGDGDFLRSLNPRSLEVLSHCRVEPSLAAAEAGQRFQFERLGYFCVDPDSRPGSLVFNRTVTLKDQWAKLRERGAA
;
A
#
# COMPACT_ATOMS: atom_id res chain seq x y z
N ALA A 1 15.18 8.23 -1.95
CA ALA A 1 16.00 9.23 -1.23
C ALA A 1 16.60 10.20 -2.25
N PRO A 2 16.92 11.44 -1.87
CA PRO A 2 17.56 12.40 -2.77
C PRO A 2 18.78 11.79 -3.48
N GLY A 3 18.91 12.04 -4.78
CA GLY A 3 19.98 11.53 -5.64
C GLY A 3 19.85 10.06 -6.06
N ARG A 4 18.90 9.29 -5.49
CA ARG A 4 18.74 7.86 -5.78
C ARG A 4 17.65 7.61 -6.81
N GLU A 5 17.90 6.62 -7.67
CA GLU A 5 16.94 6.13 -8.66
C GLU A 5 16.11 4.95 -8.12
N VAL A 6 14.87 4.86 -8.61
CA VAL A 6 13.96 3.74 -8.38
C VAL A 6 13.12 3.50 -9.64
N ARG A 7 12.70 2.26 -9.87
CA ARG A 7 11.77 1.93 -10.95
C ARG A 7 10.33 2.12 -10.50
N LEU A 8 9.53 2.76 -11.34
CA LEU A 8 8.07 2.69 -11.24
C LEU A 8 7.57 1.44 -11.99
N ARG A 9 6.73 0.64 -11.35
CA ARG A 9 6.19 -0.60 -11.94
C ARG A 9 5.49 -0.26 -13.27
N TYR A 10 5.81 -1.03 -14.32
CA TYR A 10 5.31 -0.83 -15.69
C TYR A 10 5.60 0.54 -16.34
N ALA A 11 6.53 1.33 -15.80
CA ALA A 11 6.86 2.65 -16.31
C ALA A 11 8.38 2.85 -16.42
N TYR A 12 8.88 4.00 -15.98
CA TYR A 12 10.26 4.47 -16.14
C TYR A 12 11.04 4.39 -14.83
N PHE A 13 12.35 4.60 -14.92
CA PHE A 13 13.18 4.96 -13.78
C PHE A 13 12.95 6.43 -13.44
N ILE A 14 12.84 6.72 -12.14
CA ILE A 14 12.76 8.08 -11.62
C ILE A 14 13.91 8.34 -10.65
N ARG A 15 14.45 9.57 -10.66
CA ARG A 15 15.45 10.04 -9.70
C ARG A 15 14.86 11.14 -8.84
N CYS A 16 14.86 10.95 -7.52
CA CYS A 16 14.45 11.99 -6.58
C CYS A 16 15.50 13.11 -6.57
N GLN A 17 15.09 14.33 -6.90
CA GLN A 17 15.96 15.51 -6.87
C GLN A 17 15.75 16.29 -5.57
N GLU A 18 14.50 16.52 -5.19
CA GLU A 18 14.14 17.37 -4.06
C GLU A 18 13.01 16.73 -3.22
N VAL A 19 13.08 16.94 -1.90
CA VAL A 19 12.04 16.55 -0.94
C VAL A 19 11.48 17.83 -0.34
N VAL A 20 10.27 18.20 -0.72
CA VAL A 20 9.59 19.38 -0.19
C VAL A 20 8.85 18.99 1.09
N LYS A 21 9.04 19.79 2.13
CA LYS A 21 8.44 19.57 3.44
C LYS A 21 7.54 20.73 3.85
N ASP A 22 6.47 20.45 4.58
CA ASP A 22 5.70 21.51 5.24
C ASP A 22 6.60 22.23 6.26
N PRO A 23 6.70 23.56 6.23
CA PRO A 23 7.62 24.31 7.08
C PRO A 23 7.23 24.32 8.56
N ARG A 24 5.98 24.03 8.90
CA ARG A 24 5.45 24.01 10.27
C ARG A 24 5.53 22.62 10.89
N THR A 25 5.17 21.59 10.14
CA THR A 25 5.14 20.21 10.67
C THR A 25 6.40 19.41 10.38
N GLY A 26 7.16 19.78 9.34
CA GLY A 26 8.31 19.01 8.87
C GLY A 26 7.95 17.76 8.06
N GLU A 27 6.67 17.51 7.81
CA GLU A 27 6.20 16.36 7.02
C GLU A 27 6.52 16.52 5.53
N VAL A 28 6.77 15.42 4.84
CA VAL A 28 7.03 15.41 3.39
C VAL A 28 5.70 15.59 2.64
N VAL A 29 5.60 16.62 1.80
CA VAL A 29 4.38 16.95 1.05
C VAL A 29 4.51 16.75 -0.45
N GLU A 30 5.72 16.80 -0.99
CA GLU A 30 5.99 16.60 -2.42
C GLU A 30 7.40 16.04 -2.64
N LEU A 31 7.54 15.15 -3.62
CA LEU A 31 8.82 14.71 -4.15
C LEU A 31 8.95 15.22 -5.58
N ARG A 32 10.01 15.98 -5.85
CA ARG A 32 10.32 16.40 -7.22
C ARG A 32 11.34 15.46 -7.80
N CYS A 33 10.98 14.83 -8.90
CA CYS A 33 11.76 13.80 -9.54
C CYS A 33 11.96 14.14 -11.01
N THR A 34 13.09 13.70 -11.57
CA THR A 34 13.24 13.51 -13.02
C THR A 34 12.93 12.06 -13.36
N TYR A 35 12.61 11.79 -14.62
CA TYR A 35 12.50 10.42 -15.14
C TYR A 35 13.39 10.25 -16.36
N ASP A 36 13.75 9.00 -16.66
CA ASP A 36 14.53 8.66 -17.84
C ASP A 36 13.60 8.05 -18.93
N PRO A 37 13.35 8.74 -20.05
CA PRO A 37 12.50 8.25 -21.13
C PRO A 37 12.95 6.93 -21.76
N ASP A 38 14.26 6.64 -21.76
CA ASP A 38 14.83 5.46 -22.40
C ASP A 38 14.62 4.19 -21.55
N THR A 39 14.09 4.35 -20.34
CA THR A 39 13.91 3.26 -19.38
C THR A 39 12.50 2.68 -19.35
N LYS A 40 11.69 2.94 -20.38
CA LYS A 40 10.30 2.46 -20.46
C LYS A 40 10.23 0.94 -20.33
N GLY A 41 9.33 0.45 -19.47
CA GLY A 41 9.22 -0.98 -19.20
C GLY A 41 10.27 -1.50 -18.21
N GLY A 42 11.13 -0.61 -17.70
CA GLY A 42 12.07 -0.82 -16.61
C GLY A 42 13.31 -1.62 -16.95
N TYR A 43 13.79 -1.46 -18.18
CA TYR A 43 15.13 -1.82 -18.62
C TYR A 43 15.86 -0.53 -19.02
N ALA A 44 17.14 -0.39 -18.67
CA ALA A 44 17.96 0.75 -19.08
C ALA A 44 18.97 0.32 -20.15
N PRO A 45 19.07 1.04 -21.29
CA PRO A 45 19.95 0.65 -22.40
C PRO A 45 21.44 0.74 -22.05
N ASP A 46 21.81 1.54 -21.07
CA ASP A 46 23.17 1.63 -20.51
C ASP A 46 23.49 0.51 -19.51
N GLY A 47 22.56 -0.41 -19.26
CA GLY A 47 22.71 -1.55 -18.36
C GLY A 47 22.61 -1.23 -16.87
N ARG A 48 22.33 0.03 -16.49
CA ARG A 48 22.26 0.40 -15.07
C ARG A 48 21.06 -0.26 -14.37
N LYS A 49 21.29 -0.68 -13.13
CA LYS A 49 20.29 -1.38 -12.30
C LYS A 49 19.84 -0.48 -11.16
N VAL A 50 18.53 -0.49 -10.89
CA VAL A 50 17.95 0.15 -9.71
C VAL A 50 17.61 -0.89 -8.64
N GLN A 51 17.69 -0.49 -7.38
CA GLN A 51 17.57 -1.42 -6.25
C GLN A 51 16.14 -1.83 -5.90
N ALA A 52 15.14 -1.06 -6.34
CA ALA A 52 13.76 -1.31 -5.99
C ALA A 52 12.80 -0.93 -7.11
N THR A 53 11.61 -1.54 -7.07
CA THR A 53 10.46 -1.19 -7.89
C THR A 53 9.29 -0.83 -7.00
N LEU A 54 8.69 0.34 -7.22
CA LEU A 54 7.52 0.84 -6.49
C LEU A 54 6.26 0.69 -7.34
N HIS A 55 5.13 0.39 -6.71
CA HIS A 55 3.82 0.67 -7.33
C HIS A 55 3.60 2.19 -7.33
N TRP A 56 2.71 2.66 -8.20
CA TRP A 56 2.36 4.06 -8.32
C TRP A 56 1.00 4.17 -9.04
N VAL A 57 0.38 5.33 -8.96
CA VAL A 57 -0.80 5.69 -9.75
C VAL A 57 -0.64 7.11 -10.29
N SER A 58 -1.23 7.40 -11.44
CA SER A 58 -1.20 8.74 -12.03
C SER A 58 -2.18 9.65 -11.32
N ALA A 59 -1.71 10.74 -10.69
CA ALA A 59 -2.57 11.67 -9.95
C ALA A 59 -3.74 12.23 -10.79
N ARG A 60 -3.55 12.41 -12.11
CA ARG A 60 -4.59 12.92 -13.02
C ARG A 60 -5.70 11.92 -13.32
N HIS A 61 -5.41 10.62 -13.20
CA HIS A 61 -6.31 9.54 -13.62
C HIS A 61 -6.75 8.64 -12.46
N ALA A 62 -6.11 8.77 -11.30
CA ALA A 62 -6.39 7.93 -10.15
C ALA A 62 -7.76 8.27 -9.55
N LEU A 63 -8.43 7.24 -9.06
CA LEU A 63 -9.74 7.34 -8.42
C LEU A 63 -9.58 7.43 -6.90
N PRO A 64 -10.41 8.21 -6.19
CA PRO A 64 -10.51 8.12 -4.73
C PRO A 64 -11.03 6.73 -4.32
N ALA A 65 -10.49 6.21 -3.22
CA ALA A 65 -11.01 5.00 -2.60
C ALA A 65 -10.87 5.06 -1.08
N THR A 66 -11.79 4.41 -0.39
CA THR A 66 -11.65 4.03 1.02
C THR A 66 -11.07 2.64 1.09
N VAL A 67 -10.06 2.43 1.92
CA VAL A 67 -9.44 1.11 2.13
C VAL A 67 -9.57 0.72 3.59
N ARG A 68 -10.18 -0.44 3.84
CA ARG A 68 -10.31 -1.07 5.16
C ARG A 68 -9.22 -2.11 5.33
N LEU A 69 -8.24 -1.82 6.18
CA LEU A 69 -7.16 -2.71 6.52
C LEU A 69 -7.57 -3.55 7.73
N TYR A 70 -8.03 -4.76 7.46
CA TYR A 70 -8.32 -5.73 8.51
C TYR A 70 -7.03 -6.37 9.05
N ASP A 71 -7.06 -6.71 10.33
CA ASP A 71 -6.11 -7.56 11.05
C ASP A 71 -6.89 -8.53 11.95
N ARG A 72 -6.20 -9.37 12.72
CA ARG A 72 -6.81 -10.29 13.68
C ARG A 72 -7.75 -9.53 14.62
N LEU A 73 -8.96 -10.05 14.77
CA LEU A 73 -9.97 -9.48 15.67
C LEU A 73 -9.51 -9.51 17.13
N LEU A 74 -8.78 -10.56 17.51
CA LEU A 74 -8.31 -10.80 18.87
C LEU A 74 -6.79 -10.68 18.93
N ALA A 75 -6.28 -10.07 20.01
CA ALA A 75 -4.86 -9.81 20.23
C ALA A 75 -4.11 -11.04 20.77
N VAL A 76 -4.82 -12.05 21.28
CA VAL A 76 -4.24 -13.27 21.87
C VAL A 76 -4.65 -14.52 21.07
N PRO A 77 -3.82 -15.58 21.05
CA PRO A 77 -4.15 -16.84 20.38
C PRO A 77 -5.31 -17.60 21.02
N GLU A 78 -5.42 -17.57 22.35
CA GLU A 78 -6.42 -18.29 23.14
C GLU A 78 -7.21 -17.30 24.01
N PRO A 79 -8.27 -16.68 23.46
CA PRO A 79 -9.03 -15.63 24.15
C PRO A 79 -9.91 -16.15 25.28
N ASP A 80 -10.29 -17.44 25.24
CA ASP A 80 -11.20 -18.06 26.20
C ASP A 80 -10.47 -18.77 27.36
N GLY A 81 -9.14 -18.73 27.41
CA GLY A 81 -8.32 -19.46 28.39
C GLY A 81 -8.23 -18.82 29.79
N GLY A 82 -8.86 -17.66 30.01
CA GLY A 82 -8.81 -16.90 31.27
C GLY A 82 -10.19 -16.65 31.91
N ASP A 83 -10.39 -15.48 32.51
CA ASP A 83 -11.60 -15.10 33.29
C ASP A 83 -12.93 -15.02 32.49
N GLY A 84 -12.98 -15.53 31.26
CA GLY A 84 -14.22 -15.74 30.49
C GLY A 84 -14.76 -14.55 29.69
N ASP A 85 -14.07 -13.39 29.66
CA ASP A 85 -14.49 -12.21 28.88
C ASP A 85 -13.53 -11.93 27.72
N PHE A 86 -13.75 -12.62 26.59
CA PHE A 86 -12.95 -12.46 25.37
C PHE A 86 -12.97 -11.04 24.79
N LEU A 87 -13.95 -10.20 25.16
CA LEU A 87 -14.03 -8.82 24.68
C LEU A 87 -12.82 -8.00 25.16
N ARG A 88 -12.22 -8.37 26.28
CA ARG A 88 -10.97 -7.78 26.78
C ARG A 88 -9.77 -8.08 25.88
N SER A 89 -9.88 -9.12 25.05
CA SER A 89 -8.84 -9.52 24.10
C SER A 89 -9.05 -8.94 22.71
N LEU A 90 -10.04 -8.05 22.50
CA LEU A 90 -10.21 -7.38 21.20
C LEU A 90 -8.95 -6.60 20.83
N ASN A 91 -8.51 -6.78 19.59
CA ASN A 91 -7.43 -6.01 19.01
C ASN A 91 -7.98 -4.64 18.58
N PRO A 92 -7.54 -3.52 19.20
CA PRO A 92 -7.98 -2.18 18.82
C PRO A 92 -7.53 -1.78 17.42
N ARG A 93 -6.58 -2.53 16.83
CA ARG A 93 -6.08 -2.36 15.46
C ARG A 93 -6.62 -3.43 14.49
N SER A 94 -7.68 -4.15 14.87
CA SER A 94 -8.34 -5.14 14.01
C SER A 94 -8.93 -4.54 12.73
N LEU A 95 -9.18 -3.23 12.72
CA LEU A 95 -9.60 -2.46 11.56
C LEU A 95 -8.98 -1.07 11.58
N GLU A 96 -8.28 -0.72 10.50
CA GLU A 96 -7.87 0.65 10.18
C GLU A 96 -8.56 1.08 8.88
N VAL A 97 -9.17 2.28 8.88
CA VAL A 97 -9.88 2.82 7.71
C VAL A 97 -9.08 3.99 7.13
N LEU A 98 -8.65 3.85 5.88
CA LEU A 98 -7.93 4.88 5.13
C LEU A 98 -8.88 5.51 4.10
N SER A 99 -9.24 6.79 4.30
CA SER A 99 -10.22 7.51 3.47
C SER A 99 -9.62 8.26 2.28
N HIS A 100 -8.29 8.39 2.21
CA HIS A 100 -7.59 9.23 1.23
C HIS A 100 -6.73 8.42 0.25
N CYS A 101 -7.10 7.16 0.00
CA CYS A 101 -6.36 6.31 -0.91
C CYS A 101 -6.64 6.67 -2.38
N ARG A 102 -5.70 6.28 -3.24
CA ARG A 102 -5.76 6.45 -4.69
C ARG A 102 -5.56 5.11 -5.38
N VAL A 103 -6.43 4.78 -6.32
CA VAL A 103 -6.36 3.54 -7.11
C VAL A 103 -6.33 3.85 -8.61
N GLU A 104 -5.89 2.89 -9.42
CA GLU A 104 -5.82 3.05 -10.87
C GLU A 104 -7.21 3.08 -11.53
N PRO A 105 -7.37 3.75 -12.68
CA PRO A 105 -8.67 3.95 -13.32
C PRO A 105 -9.35 2.66 -13.80
N SER A 106 -8.60 1.57 -13.99
CA SER A 106 -9.16 0.27 -14.39
C SER A 106 -10.18 -0.27 -13.37
N LEU A 107 -10.09 0.16 -12.11
CA LEU A 107 -11.00 -0.24 -11.04
C LEU A 107 -12.33 0.53 -11.02
N ALA A 108 -12.56 1.47 -11.95
CA ALA A 108 -13.80 2.26 -12.01
C ALA A 108 -15.06 1.39 -12.10
N ALA A 109 -14.97 0.26 -12.81
CA ALA A 109 -16.05 -0.68 -13.04
C ALA A 109 -15.95 -1.94 -12.16
N ALA A 110 -15.17 -1.89 -11.08
CA ALA A 110 -15.01 -3.05 -10.20
C ALA A 110 -16.31 -3.33 -9.44
N GLU A 111 -16.76 -4.59 -9.47
CA GLU A 111 -18.01 -5.03 -8.87
C GLU A 111 -17.79 -5.60 -7.46
N ALA A 112 -18.80 -5.48 -6.59
CA ALA A 112 -18.74 -6.01 -5.23
C ALA A 112 -18.30 -7.49 -5.22
N GLY A 113 -17.36 -7.83 -4.33
CA GLY A 113 -16.81 -9.18 -4.21
C GLY A 113 -15.70 -9.53 -5.23
N GLN A 114 -15.47 -8.72 -6.27
CA GLN A 114 -14.29 -8.88 -7.13
C GLN A 114 -13.00 -8.72 -6.33
N ARG A 115 -11.95 -9.44 -6.74
CA ARG A 115 -10.70 -9.61 -6.00
C ARG A 115 -9.52 -9.13 -6.82
N PHE A 116 -8.62 -8.41 -6.16
CA PHE A 116 -7.45 -7.82 -6.78
C PHE A 116 -6.22 -8.02 -5.89
N GLN A 117 -5.06 -8.19 -6.50
CA GLN A 117 -3.80 -7.99 -5.79
C GLN A 117 -3.39 -6.53 -5.97
N PHE A 118 -3.37 -5.76 -4.87
CA PHE A 118 -2.72 -4.46 -4.90
C PHE A 118 -1.22 -4.67 -4.72
N GLU A 119 -0.48 -4.30 -5.76
CA GLU A 119 0.95 -4.61 -5.90
C GLU A 119 1.74 -4.17 -4.68
N ARG A 120 2.50 -5.11 -4.09
CA ARG A 120 3.29 -4.93 -2.86
C ARG A 120 2.50 -4.63 -1.58
N LEU A 121 1.17 -4.61 -1.61
CA LEU A 121 0.34 -4.27 -0.45
C LEU A 121 -0.41 -5.48 0.11
N GLY A 122 -1.06 -6.26 -0.74
CA GLY A 122 -1.91 -7.37 -0.31
C GLY A 122 -2.94 -7.77 -1.35
N TYR A 123 -3.82 -8.69 -0.96
CA TYR A 123 -5.02 -9.02 -1.71
C TYR A 123 -6.21 -8.28 -1.10
N PHE A 124 -7.04 -7.73 -1.97
CA PHE A 124 -8.18 -6.90 -1.62
C PHE A 124 -9.42 -7.39 -2.36
N CYS A 125 -10.59 -7.15 -1.79
CA CYS A 125 -11.86 -7.30 -2.47
C CYS A 125 -12.67 -6.00 -2.42
N VAL A 126 -13.53 -5.81 -3.42
CA VAL A 126 -14.49 -4.71 -3.45
C VAL A 126 -15.56 -4.98 -2.40
N ASP A 127 -15.73 -4.05 -1.47
CA ASP A 127 -16.75 -4.13 -0.44
C ASP A 127 -18.14 -3.78 -1.02
N PRO A 128 -19.23 -4.43 -0.57
CA PRO A 128 -20.60 -4.10 -0.98
C PRO A 128 -21.04 -2.65 -0.73
N ASP A 129 -20.37 -1.92 0.17
CA ASP A 129 -20.61 -0.49 0.40
C ASP A 129 -20.11 0.39 -0.77
N SER A 130 -19.37 -0.18 -1.72
CA SER A 130 -18.91 0.52 -2.92
C SER A 130 -20.07 0.99 -3.79
N ARG A 131 -19.93 2.21 -4.33
CA ARG A 131 -20.90 2.84 -5.22
C ARG A 131 -20.17 3.52 -6.38
N PRO A 132 -20.84 3.82 -7.50
CA PRO A 132 -20.24 4.64 -8.56
C PRO A 132 -19.64 5.94 -7.99
N GLY A 133 -18.34 6.16 -8.21
CA GLY A 133 -17.59 7.32 -7.68
C GLY A 133 -17.11 7.19 -6.22
N SER A 134 -17.44 6.11 -5.52
CA SER A 134 -17.03 5.85 -4.14
C SER A 134 -16.65 4.38 -3.97
N LEU A 135 -15.40 4.05 -4.29
CA LEU A 135 -14.87 2.69 -4.18
C LEU A 135 -14.45 2.39 -2.74
N VAL A 136 -14.82 1.21 -2.24
CA VAL A 136 -14.43 0.70 -0.92
C VAL A 136 -13.76 -0.66 -1.10
N PHE A 137 -12.55 -0.81 -0.57
CA PHE A 137 -11.80 -2.07 -0.65
C PHE A 137 -11.48 -2.61 0.74
N ASN A 138 -11.66 -3.91 0.93
CA ASN A 138 -11.25 -4.63 2.14
C ASN A 138 -9.97 -5.40 1.87
N ARG A 139 -8.95 -5.22 2.72
CA ARG A 139 -7.77 -6.08 2.66
C ARG A 139 -8.16 -7.49 3.12
N THR A 140 -8.17 -8.43 2.20
CA THR A 140 -8.44 -9.85 2.46
C THR A 140 -7.28 -10.48 3.22
N VAL A 141 -6.05 -10.25 2.75
CA VAL A 141 -4.83 -10.75 3.41
C VAL A 141 -3.60 -9.97 2.94
N THR A 142 -2.59 -9.85 3.81
CA THR A 142 -1.29 -9.26 3.45
C THR A 142 -0.51 -10.19 2.53
N LEU A 143 0.44 -9.62 1.78
CA LEU A 143 1.46 -10.44 1.11
C LEU A 143 2.36 -11.09 2.16
N LYS A 144 3.00 -12.21 1.81
CA LYS A 144 4.00 -12.84 2.68
C LYS A 144 5.17 -11.87 2.92
N ASP A 145 5.25 -11.32 4.13
CA ASP A 145 6.40 -10.55 4.57
C ASP A 145 7.43 -11.49 5.21
N GLN A 146 8.47 -11.83 4.45
CA GLN A 146 9.59 -12.63 4.96
C GLN A 146 10.46 -11.87 5.98
N TRP A 147 10.48 -10.54 5.93
CA TRP A 147 11.31 -9.71 6.82
C TRP A 147 10.65 -9.48 8.18
N ALA A 148 9.32 -9.34 8.24
CA ALA A 148 8.58 -9.35 9.50
C ALA A 148 8.82 -10.67 10.28
N LYS A 149 8.75 -11.82 9.59
CA LYS A 149 9.06 -13.13 10.17
C LYS A 149 10.49 -13.26 10.68
N LEU A 150 11.46 -12.65 10.01
CA LEU A 150 12.86 -12.67 10.46
C LEU A 150 13.07 -11.78 11.70
N ARG A 151 12.37 -10.65 11.81
CA ARG A 151 12.42 -9.79 13.00
C ARG A 151 11.78 -10.44 14.23
N GLU A 152 10.66 -11.14 14.06
CA GLU A 152 10.05 -11.93 15.15
C GLU A 152 10.95 -13.07 15.63
N ARG A 153 11.73 -13.68 14.72
CA ARG A 153 12.69 -14.75 15.05
C ARG A 153 14.00 -14.27 15.68
N GLY A 154 14.39 -13.01 15.47
CA GLY A 154 15.59 -12.41 16.08
C GLY A 154 15.33 -11.73 17.42
N ALA A 155 14.07 -11.60 17.81
CA ALA A 155 13.63 -11.02 19.09
C ALA A 155 13.20 -12.08 20.13
N ALA A 156 13.46 -13.35 19.84
CA ALA A 156 13.18 -14.51 20.69
C ALA A 156 14.48 -15.14 21.20
#